data_AF-A0A1M6P882-F1
#
_entry.id   AF-A0A1M6P882-F1
#
_cell.length_a   1.000
_cell.length_b   1.000
_cell.length_c   1.000
_cell.angle_alpha   90.00
_cell.angle_beta   90.00
_cell.angle_gamma   90.00
#
_symmetry.space_group_name_H-M   'P 1'
#
loop_
_entity.id
_entity.type
_entity.pdbx_description
1 polymer ?
#
loop_
_entity_poly.entity_id
_entity_poly.type
_entity_poly.pdbx_seq_one_letter_code
_entity_poly.pdbx_strand_id
1 'polypeptide(L)'
;MKETLNHIRNRPRFKLYTDFSPEECEKNLKLYLENNKDLFCGNINREVATILVKTEDNNYWKPNLALRIEKEDGTTVIRGIFGPSSAVWTFFMFVYFLLIVSWMTFFTLYYVEKQINTYNYPWALPCSFLVLGLIGLTYFAARFGQYKAKDEMKQLRIFAEESTFPFEKD
;
A
#
# COMPACT_ATOMS: atom_id res chain seq x y z
N MET A 1 -15.31 -11.28 25.26
CA MET A 1 -15.87 -11.99 24.09
C MET A 1 -14.86 -11.80 22.97
N LYS A 2 -13.95 -12.78 22.82
CA LYS A 2 -13.80 -13.66 21.65
C LYS A 2 -13.39 -12.93 20.36
N GLU A 3 -12.20 -13.30 19.90
CA GLU A 3 -11.60 -13.05 18.59
C GLU A 3 -12.62 -12.85 17.47
N THR A 4 -12.42 -11.79 16.68
CA THR A 4 -12.83 -11.80 15.29
C THR A 4 -11.58 -11.59 14.44
N LEU A 5 -11.00 -12.73 14.07
CA LEU A 5 -9.97 -12.90 13.04
C LEU A 5 -10.12 -11.89 11.89
N ASN A 6 -9.45 -10.75 12.00
CA ASN A 6 -9.28 -9.80 10.89
C ASN A 6 -7.92 -10.06 10.20
N HIS A 7 -7.62 -11.32 9.91
CA HIS A 7 -6.36 -11.73 9.27
C HIS A 7 -6.32 -11.37 7.77
N ILE A 8 -7.42 -10.85 7.20
CA ILE A 8 -7.48 -10.39 5.80
C ILE A 8 -7.82 -8.90 5.77
N ARG A 9 -6.90 -8.04 6.20
CA ARG A 9 -6.95 -6.61 5.84
C ARG A 9 -5.94 -6.35 4.74
N ASN A 10 -6.45 -5.94 3.57
CA ASN A 10 -5.66 -5.47 2.43
C ASN A 10 -4.73 -4.29 2.79
N ARG A 11 -4.99 -3.64 3.93
CA ARG A 11 -4.14 -2.60 4.53
C ARG A 11 -3.99 -2.91 6.03
N PRO A 12 -2.91 -3.59 6.46
CA PRO A 12 -2.71 -3.89 7.87
C PRO A 12 -2.62 -2.56 8.64
N ARG A 13 -3.40 -2.49 9.72
CA ARG A 13 -3.41 -1.37 10.67
C ARG A 13 -3.10 -1.95 12.03
N PHE A 14 -2.21 -1.30 12.76
CA PHE A 14 -1.93 -1.63 14.15
C PHE A 14 -2.21 -0.43 15.03
N LYS A 15 -2.52 -0.71 16.29
CA LYS A 15 -2.65 0.29 17.34
C LYS A 15 -1.70 -0.12 18.45
N LEU A 16 -0.77 0.76 18.81
CA LEU A 16 0.09 0.62 19.98
C LEU A 16 -0.41 1.59 21.04
N TYR A 17 -0.40 1.15 22.29
CA TYR A 17 -0.78 1.97 23.44
C TYR A 17 0.49 2.27 24.23
N THR A 18 0.68 3.54 24.61
CA THR A 18 1.87 3.98 25.34
C THR A 18 1.47 4.91 26.47
N ASP A 19 2.10 4.75 27.63
CA ASP A 19 1.94 5.66 28.76
C ASP A 19 2.74 6.97 28.58
N PHE A 20 3.60 7.03 27.55
CA PHE A 20 4.41 8.20 27.23
C PHE A 20 3.56 9.36 26.72
N SER A 21 4.01 10.58 26.99
CA SER A 21 3.44 11.77 26.36
C SER A 21 3.69 11.76 24.85
N PRO A 22 2.83 12.40 24.03
CA PRO A 22 3.04 12.47 22.58
C PRO A 22 4.42 13.03 22.19
N GLU A 23 4.97 13.94 23.00
CA GLU A 23 6.28 14.56 22.77
C GLU A 23 7.45 13.61 23.08
N GLU A 24 7.33 12.76 24.09
CA GLU A 24 8.32 11.71 24.38
C GLU A 24 8.32 10.62 23.31
N CYS A 25 7.14 10.23 22.82
CA CYS A 25 7.02 9.32 21.69
C CYS A 25 7.68 9.88 20.42
N GLU A 26 7.46 11.16 20.11
CA GLU A 26 8.13 11.83 19.00
C GLU A 26 9.65 11.82 19.15
N LYS A 27 10.15 12.12 20.36
CA LYS A 27 11.59 12.15 20.66
C LYS A 27 12.23 10.76 20.53
N ASN A 28 11.57 9.71 21.02
CA ASN A 28 12.05 8.34 20.91
C ASN A 28 12.07 7.87 19.44
N LEU A 29 11.01 8.17 18.68
CA LEU A 29 10.95 7.88 17.24
C LEU A 29 12.08 8.60 16.48
N LYS A 30 12.33 9.88 16.79
CA LYS A 30 13.44 10.64 16.20
C LYS A 30 14.78 10.03 16.55
N LEU A 31 15.06 9.76 17.83
CA LEU A 31 16.32 9.17 18.28
C LEU A 31 16.58 7.80 17.64
N TYR A 32 15.55 6.93 17.57
CA TYR A 32 15.69 5.62 16.96
C TYR A 32 15.87 5.71 15.44
N LEU A 33 15.17 6.63 14.76
CA LEU A 33 15.42 6.94 13.35
C LEU A 33 16.85 7.48 13.14
N GLU A 34 17.36 8.29 14.08
CA GLU A 34 18.70 8.85 13.98
C GLU A 34 19.81 7.81 14.16
N ASN A 35 19.61 6.87 15.10
CA ASN A 35 20.52 5.77 15.34
C ASN A 35 20.51 4.73 14.21
N ASN A 36 19.42 4.65 13.44
CA ASN A 36 19.24 3.70 12.34
C ASN A 36 19.07 4.38 10.97
N LYS A 37 19.71 5.54 10.74
CA LYS A 37 19.66 6.31 9.46
C LYS A 37 20.15 5.52 8.25
N ASP A 38 20.92 4.47 8.47
CA ASP A 38 21.43 3.59 7.42
C ASP A 38 20.34 2.63 6.91
N LEU A 39 19.35 2.29 7.75
CA LEU A 39 18.30 1.32 7.44
C LEU A 39 16.93 1.97 7.21
N PHE A 40 16.65 3.12 7.81
CA PHE A 40 15.35 3.79 7.73
C PHE A 40 15.49 5.26 7.36
N CYS A 41 14.50 5.77 6.63
CA CYS A 41 14.39 7.18 6.24
C CYS A 41 12.94 7.62 6.37
N GLY A 42 12.70 8.84 6.81
CA GLY A 42 11.33 9.27 7.05
C GLY A 42 11.22 10.69 7.54
N ASN A 43 9.98 11.18 7.63
CA ASN A 43 9.65 12.46 8.23
C ASN A 43 8.82 12.22 9.48
N ILE A 44 9.24 12.79 10.61
CA ILE A 44 8.57 12.67 11.90
C ILE A 44 8.08 14.06 12.31
N ASN A 45 6.75 14.23 12.36
CA ASN A 45 6.06 15.38 12.93
C ASN A 45 5.34 14.99 14.23
N ARG A 46 4.95 15.99 15.04
CA ARG A 46 4.25 15.84 16.33
C ARG A 46 3.05 14.89 16.29
N GLU A 47 2.28 14.90 15.21
CA GLU A 47 1.05 14.09 15.09
C GLU A 47 1.19 12.91 14.11
N VAL A 48 2.13 12.99 13.17
CA VAL A 48 2.28 12.04 12.07
C VAL A 48 3.75 11.76 11.81
N ALA A 49 4.15 10.49 11.86
CA ALA A 49 5.45 10.04 11.42
C ALA A 49 5.30 9.13 10.19
N THR A 50 6.01 9.44 9.12
CA THR A 50 6.08 8.59 7.92
C THR A 50 7.49 8.01 7.83
N ILE A 51 7.61 6.70 7.99
CA ILE A 51 8.88 5.96 7.94
C ILE A 51 8.89 5.07 6.69
N LEU A 52 10.04 5.00 6.03
CA LEU A 52 10.34 4.17 4.89
C LEU A 52 11.63 3.38 5.17
N VAL A 53 11.78 2.21 4.55
CA VAL A 53 13.04 1.45 4.58
C VAL A 53 13.99 2.01 3.53
N LYS A 54 15.23 2.27 3.93
CA LYS A 54 16.31 2.73 3.06
C LYS A 54 16.99 1.52 2.40
N THR A 55 16.33 0.93 1.41
CA THR A 55 16.95 -0.07 0.54
C THR A 55 17.74 0.63 -0.57
N GLU A 56 18.99 0.21 -0.83
CA GLU A 56 19.82 0.68 -1.96
C GLU A 56 19.09 0.61 -3.30
N ASP A 57 18.22 -0.39 -3.41
CA ASP A 57 17.32 -0.57 -4.53
C ASP A 57 16.16 0.42 -4.40
N ASN A 58 16.12 1.46 -5.25
CA ASN A 58 15.02 2.43 -5.30
C ASN A 58 13.79 1.83 -6.01
N ASN A 59 13.40 0.64 -5.56
CA ASN A 59 12.28 -0.10 -6.08
C ASN A 59 11.01 0.75 -5.99
N TYR A 60 10.27 0.80 -7.09
CA TYR A 60 9.02 1.55 -7.19
C TYR A 60 7.97 1.10 -6.13
N TRP A 61 8.05 -0.16 -5.68
CA TRP A 61 7.15 -0.79 -4.72
C TRP A 61 7.60 -0.70 -3.26
N LYS A 62 7.99 0.50 -2.81
CA LYS A 62 8.32 0.72 -1.40
C LYS A 62 7.04 0.90 -0.54
N PRO A 63 6.87 0.12 0.53
CA PRO A 63 5.84 0.37 1.52
C PRO A 63 6.26 1.52 2.44
N ASN A 64 5.27 2.34 2.78
CA ASN A 64 5.44 3.43 3.73
C ASN A 64 4.68 3.08 4.99
N LEU A 65 5.32 3.29 6.14
CA LEU A 65 4.69 3.21 7.44
C LEU A 65 4.25 4.61 7.86
N ALA A 66 2.94 4.86 7.91
CA ALA A 66 2.39 6.07 8.48
C ALA A 66 1.94 5.79 9.92
N LEU A 67 2.65 6.31 10.89
CA LEU A 67 2.28 6.35 12.30
C LEU A 67 1.55 7.65 12.59
N ARG A 68 0.45 7.58 13.34
CA ARG A 68 -0.27 8.75 13.84
C ARG A 68 -0.39 8.66 15.35
N ILE A 69 0.06 9.71 16.04
CA ILE A 69 0.02 9.78 17.51
C ILE A 69 -1.25 10.54 17.88
N GLU A 70 -2.17 9.88 18.57
CA GLU A 70 -3.44 10.46 19.05
C GLU A 70 -3.55 10.23 20.56
N LYS A 71 -4.19 11.12 21.30
CA LYS A 71 -4.45 10.95 22.74
C LYS A 71 -5.91 10.51 22.91
N GLU A 72 -6.14 9.27 23.37
CA GLU A 72 -7.48 8.73 23.68
C GLU A 72 -7.53 8.38 25.17
N ASP A 73 -8.57 8.87 25.88
CA ASP A 73 -8.88 8.51 27.28
C ASP A 73 -7.71 8.58 28.26
N GLY A 74 -6.86 9.61 28.12
CA GLY A 74 -5.72 9.83 29.01
C GLY A 74 -4.45 9.03 28.67
N THR A 75 -4.51 8.12 27.69
CA THR A 75 -3.37 7.32 27.21
C THR A 75 -2.99 7.74 25.79
N THR A 76 -1.71 7.66 25.43
CA THR A 76 -1.25 7.96 24.06
C THR A 76 -1.43 6.70 23.20
N VAL A 77 -2.08 6.84 22.05
CA VAL A 77 -2.34 5.78 21.08
C VAL A 77 -1.59 6.07 19.78
N ILE A 78 -0.71 5.16 19.37
CA ILE A 78 0.00 5.23 18.10
C ILE A 78 -0.70 4.32 17.09
N ARG A 79 -1.34 4.92 16.09
CA ARG A 79 -2.03 4.22 14.99
C ARG A 79 -1.07 4.08 13.82
N GLY A 80 -0.59 2.87 13.59
CA GLY A 80 0.24 2.55 12.43
C GLY A 80 -0.58 2.05 11.26
N ILE A 81 -0.30 2.59 10.09
CA ILE A 81 -0.92 2.15 8.84
C ILE A 81 0.15 1.92 7.78
N PHE A 82 0.24 0.69 7.31
CA PHE A 82 1.05 0.35 6.14
C PHE A 82 0.33 0.79 4.87
N GLY A 83 1.01 1.42 3.93
CA GLY A 83 0.45 1.74 2.62
C GLY A 83 1.51 1.65 1.53
N PRO A 84 1.13 1.27 0.29
CA PRO A 84 2.03 1.47 -0.84
C PRO A 84 2.24 2.98 -1.05
N SER A 85 3.35 3.35 -1.67
CA SER A 85 3.55 4.72 -2.16
C SER A 85 2.38 5.15 -3.06
N SER A 86 1.91 6.39 -2.91
CA SER A 86 0.81 6.96 -3.70
C SER A 86 1.03 6.83 -5.20
N ALA A 87 2.30 6.86 -5.64
CA ALA A 87 2.67 6.70 -7.05
C ALA A 87 2.29 5.31 -7.61
N VAL A 88 2.51 4.24 -6.84
CA VAL A 88 2.22 2.87 -7.29
C VAL A 88 0.75 2.70 -7.57
N TRP A 89 -0.09 3.21 -6.66
CA TRP A 89 -1.52 3.11 -6.77
C TRP A 89 -2.07 3.91 -7.95
N THR A 90 -1.60 5.15 -8.15
CA THR A 90 -2.04 5.96 -9.30
C THR A 90 -1.58 5.38 -10.62
N PHE A 91 -0.39 4.77 -10.69
CA PHE A 91 0.08 4.08 -11.88
C PHE A 91 -0.85 2.91 -12.26
N PHE A 92 -1.18 2.04 -11.31
CA PHE A 92 -2.11 0.94 -11.59
C PHE A 92 -3.49 1.46 -11.99
N MET A 93 -4.01 2.49 -11.31
CA MET A 93 -5.27 3.12 -11.71
C MET A 93 -5.25 3.63 -13.14
N PHE A 94 -4.18 4.31 -13.54
CA PHE A 94 -4.04 4.83 -14.89
C PHE A 94 -3.96 3.70 -15.93
N VAL A 95 -3.20 2.65 -15.65
CA VAL A 95 -3.12 1.47 -16.53
C VAL A 95 -4.48 0.78 -16.66
N TYR A 96 -5.19 0.55 -15.56
CA TYR A 96 -6.54 -0.04 -15.60
C TYR A 96 -7.51 0.85 -16.36
N PHE A 97 -7.47 2.17 -16.17
CA PHE A 97 -8.31 3.10 -16.89
C PHE A 97 -8.10 2.98 -18.41
N LEU A 98 -6.84 3.01 -18.87
CA LEU A 98 -6.52 2.84 -20.29
C LEU A 98 -6.97 1.48 -20.84
N LEU A 99 -6.73 0.40 -20.10
CA LEU A 99 -7.12 -0.94 -20.51
C LEU A 99 -8.64 -1.10 -20.57
N ILE A 100 -9.39 -0.58 -19.60
CA ILE A 100 -10.85 -0.65 -19.59
C ILE A 100 -11.44 0.15 -20.75
N VAL A 101 -10.97 1.38 -20.97
CA VAL A 101 -11.42 2.20 -22.11
C VAL A 101 -11.12 1.50 -23.43
N SER A 102 -9.90 0.97 -23.60
CA SER A 102 -9.51 0.22 -24.81
C SER A 102 -10.37 -1.03 -25.00
N TRP A 103 -10.63 -1.78 -23.94
CA TRP A 103 -11.50 -2.95 -23.98
C TRP A 103 -12.92 -2.60 -24.44
N MET A 104 -13.51 -1.54 -23.87
CA MET A 104 -14.83 -1.07 -24.26
C MET A 104 -14.87 -0.62 -25.72
N THR A 105 -13.83 0.05 -26.23
CA THR A 105 -13.73 0.43 -27.64
C THR A 105 -13.73 -0.79 -28.56
N PHE A 106 -12.86 -1.77 -28.31
CA PHE A 106 -12.80 -2.97 -29.14
C PHE A 106 -14.08 -3.81 -29.07
N PHE A 107 -14.67 -3.92 -27.88
CA PHE A 107 -15.94 -4.62 -27.72
C PHE A 107 -17.08 -3.92 -28.47
N THR A 108 -17.13 -2.59 -28.41
CA THR A 108 -18.13 -1.79 -29.14
C THR A 108 -17.95 -1.90 -30.64
N LEU A 109 -16.70 -1.84 -31.15
CA LEU A 109 -16.40 -2.02 -32.56
C LEU A 109 -16.89 -3.38 -33.08
N TYR A 110 -16.61 -4.46 -32.34
CA TYR A 110 -17.11 -5.79 -32.67
C TYR A 110 -18.64 -5.85 -32.67
N TYR A 111 -19.29 -5.24 -31.66
CA TYR A 111 -20.76 -5.24 -31.58
C TYR A 111 -21.40 -4.50 -32.75
N VAL A 112 -20.91 -3.31 -33.09
CA VAL A 112 -21.39 -2.50 -34.22
C VAL A 112 -21.19 -3.23 -35.54
N GLU A 113 -20.03 -3.84 -35.74
CA GLU A 113 -19.73 -4.62 -36.93
C GLU A 113 -20.67 -5.81 -37.11
N LYS A 114 -20.93 -6.54 -36.02
CA LYS A 114 -21.90 -7.64 -36.01
C LYS A 114 -23.33 -7.16 -36.31
N GLN A 115 -23.70 -5.97 -35.84
CA GLN A 115 -25.04 -5.43 -36.06
C GLN A 115 -25.24 -4.91 -37.50
N ILE A 116 -24.22 -4.33 -38.11
CA ILE A 116 -24.26 -3.81 -39.49
C ILE A 116 -23.95 -4.92 -40.52
N ASN A 117 -23.51 -6.11 -40.06
CA ASN A 117 -23.19 -7.27 -40.89
C ASN A 117 -22.05 -6.98 -41.89
N THR A 118 -21.07 -6.22 -41.42
CA THR A 118 -19.88 -5.81 -42.17
C THR A 118 -18.65 -6.58 -41.65
N TYR A 119 -17.55 -6.62 -42.42
CA TYR A 119 -16.31 -7.32 -42.06
C TYR A 119 -15.08 -6.41 -42.20
N ASN A 120 -15.11 -5.25 -41.56
CA ASN A 120 -14.04 -4.26 -41.62
C ASN A 120 -13.02 -4.40 -40.46
N TYR A 121 -13.43 -4.96 -39.32
CA TYR A 121 -12.63 -5.04 -38.09
C TYR A 121 -12.65 -6.46 -37.46
N PRO A 122 -12.32 -7.52 -38.20
CA PRO A 122 -12.33 -8.89 -37.66
C PRO A 122 -11.37 -9.11 -36.47
N TRP A 123 -10.39 -8.21 -36.31
CA TRP A 123 -9.45 -8.20 -35.20
C TRP A 123 -10.04 -7.61 -33.91
N ALA A 124 -11.21 -6.96 -33.94
CA ALA A 124 -11.79 -6.29 -32.76
C ALA A 124 -12.06 -7.27 -31.60
N LEU A 125 -12.59 -8.47 -31.91
CA LEU A 125 -12.85 -9.50 -30.91
C LEU A 125 -11.57 -10.09 -30.29
N PRO A 126 -10.57 -10.57 -31.06
CA PRO A 126 -9.31 -11.05 -30.46
C PRO A 126 -8.55 -9.94 -29.72
N CYS A 127 -8.59 -8.69 -30.19
CA CYS A 127 -8.04 -7.55 -29.44
C CYS A 127 -8.75 -7.34 -28.10
N SER A 128 -10.07 -7.49 -28.04
CA SER A 128 -10.82 -7.40 -26.78
C SER A 128 -10.35 -8.46 -25.76
N PHE A 129 -10.18 -9.71 -26.19
CA PHE A 129 -9.65 -10.77 -25.32
C PHE A 129 -8.20 -10.53 -24.90
N LEU A 130 -7.36 -10.00 -25.79
CA LEU A 130 -5.99 -9.62 -25.47
C LEU A 130 -5.96 -8.56 -24.35
N VAL A 131 -6.82 -7.54 -24.42
CA VAL A 131 -6.91 -6.50 -23.38
C VAL A 131 -7.40 -7.09 -22.05
N LEU A 132 -8.34 -8.03 -22.05
CA LEU A 132 -8.72 -8.76 -20.82
C LEU A 132 -7.54 -9.54 -20.23
N GLY A 133 -6.72 -10.18 -21.08
CA GLY A 133 -5.49 -10.84 -20.67
C GLY A 133 -4.50 -9.87 -20.01
N LEU A 134 -4.35 -8.66 -20.58
CA LEU A 134 -3.50 -7.60 -20.01
C LEU A 134 -4.02 -7.10 -18.66
N ILE A 135 -5.34 -6.98 -18.48
CA ILE A 135 -5.96 -6.66 -17.18
C ILE A 135 -5.65 -7.75 -16.15
N GLY A 136 -5.69 -9.02 -16.55
CA GLY A 136 -5.25 -10.12 -15.70
C GLY A 136 -3.77 -10.03 -15.33
N LEU A 137 -2.92 -9.69 -16.30
CA LEU A 137 -1.48 -9.54 -16.09
C LEU A 137 -1.15 -8.40 -15.13
N THR A 138 -1.83 -7.25 -15.24
CA THR A 138 -1.63 -6.13 -14.32
C THR A 138 -2.07 -6.47 -12.91
N TYR A 139 -3.11 -7.30 -12.75
CA TYR A 139 -3.51 -7.85 -11.46
C TYR A 139 -2.42 -8.75 -10.85
N PHE A 140 -1.85 -9.67 -11.64
CA PHE A 140 -0.75 -10.52 -11.18
C PHE A 140 0.50 -9.70 -10.82
N ALA A 141 0.84 -8.68 -11.61
CA ALA A 141 1.94 -7.76 -11.31
C ALA A 141 1.70 -7.03 -9.99
N ALA A 142 0.49 -6.51 -9.76
CA ALA A 142 0.14 -5.86 -8.50
C ALA A 142 0.26 -6.83 -7.31
N ARG A 143 -0.15 -8.09 -7.49
CA ARG A 143 -0.05 -9.14 -6.46
C ARG A 143 1.40 -9.50 -6.15
N PHE A 144 2.24 -9.61 -7.17
CA PHE A 144 3.67 -9.86 -7.02
C PHE A 144 4.35 -8.71 -6.25
N GLY A 145 3.90 -7.46 -6.47
CA GLY A 145 4.44 -6.33 -5.72
C GLY A 145 4.05 -6.27 -4.26
N GLN A 146 2.83 -6.67 -3.94
CA GLN A 146 2.45 -6.88 -2.55
C GLN A 146 3.29 -7.95 -1.87
N TYR A 147 3.69 -9.00 -2.60
CA TYR A 147 4.56 -10.05 -2.06
C TYR A 147 5.96 -9.54 -1.76
N LYS A 148 6.60 -8.82 -2.70
CA LYS A 148 7.93 -8.22 -2.50
C LYS A 148 7.94 -7.20 -1.34
N ALA A 149 6.87 -6.42 -1.20
CA ALA A 149 6.74 -5.42 -0.13
C ALA A 149 6.52 -6.04 1.26
N LYS A 150 6.18 -7.34 1.36
CA LYS A 150 5.88 -8.00 2.64
C LYS A 150 7.10 -8.05 3.57
N ASP A 151 8.29 -8.27 3.03
CA ASP A 151 9.53 -8.33 3.81
C ASP A 151 9.90 -6.95 4.38
N GLU A 152 9.77 -5.89 3.57
CA GLU A 152 9.98 -4.51 4.02
C GLU A 152 8.91 -4.07 5.04
N MET A 153 7.65 -4.51 4.89
CA MET A 153 6.61 -4.27 5.90
C MET A 153 6.95 -4.93 7.26
N LYS A 154 7.59 -6.10 7.26
CA LYS A 154 8.03 -6.76 8.50
C LYS A 154 9.13 -5.96 9.20
N GLN A 155 10.08 -5.40 8.44
CA GLN A 155 11.13 -4.53 9.00
C GLN A 155 10.55 -3.24 9.59
N LEU A 156 9.59 -2.62 8.90
CA LEU A 156 8.87 -1.45 9.41
C LEU A 156 8.06 -1.76 10.68
N ARG A 157 7.53 -2.97 10.80
CA ARG A 157 6.85 -3.42 12.02
C ARG A 157 7.82 -3.52 13.19
N ILE A 158 8.99 -4.14 12.98
CA ILE A 158 10.05 -4.23 14.00
C ILE A 158 10.51 -2.82 14.43
N PHE A 159 10.68 -1.90 13.49
CA PHE A 159 10.99 -0.50 13.79
C PHE A 159 9.93 0.13 14.73
N ALA A 160 8.64 -0.09 14.45
CA ALA A 160 7.57 0.48 15.26
C ALA A 160 7.54 -0.13 16.68
N GLU A 161 7.77 -1.44 16.80
CA GLU A 161 7.82 -2.15 18.09
C GLU A 161 9.05 -1.77 18.92
N GLU A 162 10.24 -1.64 18.32
CA GLU A 162 11.47 -1.28 19.06
C GLU A 162 11.53 0.21 19.43
N SER A 163 11.03 1.09 18.56
CA SER A 163 10.99 2.54 18.85
C SER A 163 9.93 2.90 19.89
N THR A 164 8.92 2.05 20.04
CA THR A 164 7.79 2.22 20.96
C THR A 164 7.76 1.03 21.89
N PHE A 165 8.58 1.01 22.95
CA PHE A 165 8.57 -0.03 23.99
C PHE A 165 7.11 -0.43 24.33
N PRO A 166 6.60 -1.60 23.88
CA PRO A 166 5.18 -1.82 23.87
C PRO A 166 4.76 -2.72 25.03
N PHE A 167 3.73 -2.30 25.75
CA PHE A 167 2.75 -3.26 26.22
C PHE A 167 1.81 -3.52 25.04
N GLU A 168 2.05 -4.61 24.29
CA GLU A 168 1.08 -5.11 23.31
C GLU A 168 -0.08 -5.74 24.09
N LYS A 169 -1.29 -5.20 23.95
CA LYS A 169 -2.50 -5.86 24.43
C LYS A 169 -3.23 -6.44 23.22
N ASP A 170 -3.34 -7.76 23.22
CA ASP A 170 -4.05 -8.60 22.25
C ASP A 170 -5.48 -8.13 21.95
#